data_AF-A0A2P2JLW3-F1
#
_entry.id   AF-A0A2P2JLW3-F1
#
_cell.length_a   1.000
_cell.length_b   1.000
_cell.length_c   1.000
_cell.angle_alpha   90.00
_cell.angle_beta   90.00
_cell.angle_gamma   90.00
#
_symmetry.space_group_name_H-M   'P 1'
#
loop_
_entity.id
_entity.type
_entity.pdbx_description
1 polymer ?
#
loop_
_entity_poly.entity_id
_entity_poly.type
_entity_poly.pdbx_seq_one_letter_code
_entity_poly.pdbx_strand_id
1 'polypeptide(L)'
;MEGISKLPLPNSFVEFLEANGLDPSIYTTIHSTPRYIRLKPGSEAHLEEIEAEINCKLQKVGWLPGFYSLPPHVQIANSKAYKEGKIYGIDAASGAAVLALNISVGDHVLDLCAAPGAKLCLISDLLDDSGSVTGVDVARHRLAACRTMLQKYALGDRCRLFVADGTTFSVIPARDRSDSISLF
;
A
#
# COMPACT_ATOMS: atom_id res chain seq x y z
N MET A 1 -39.44 -7.50 -14.44
CA MET A 1 -38.19 -8.28 -14.32
C MET A 1 -37.41 -8.10 -15.62
N GLU A 2 -36.87 -6.92 -15.85
CA GLU A 2 -36.05 -6.59 -17.02
C GLU A 2 -34.98 -5.63 -16.51
N GLY A 3 -33.71 -6.04 -16.55
CA GLY A 3 -32.60 -5.23 -16.07
C GLY A 3 -31.28 -5.97 -15.84
N ILE A 4 -31.29 -7.29 -15.63
CA ILE A 4 -30.08 -8.12 -15.43
C ILE A 4 -29.49 -8.56 -16.80
N SER A 5 -29.61 -7.72 -17.83
CA SER A 5 -29.05 -8.04 -19.15
C SER A 5 -27.54 -7.74 -19.18
N LYS A 6 -26.76 -8.79 -18.90
CA LYS A 6 -25.31 -8.96 -19.16
C LYS A 6 -24.37 -7.94 -18.49
N LEU A 7 -24.24 -8.04 -17.16
CA LEU A 7 -22.99 -7.60 -16.52
C LEU A 7 -21.85 -8.47 -17.09
N PRO A 8 -20.65 -7.91 -17.38
CA PRO A 8 -19.51 -8.66 -17.91
C PRO A 8 -18.82 -9.50 -16.81
N LEU A 9 -19.62 -10.15 -15.96
CA LEU A 9 -19.19 -10.92 -14.81
C LEU A 9 -19.52 -12.40 -15.02
N PRO A 10 -18.67 -13.34 -14.58
CA PRO A 10 -18.99 -14.77 -14.61
C PRO A 10 -20.26 -15.07 -13.79
N ASN A 11 -21.15 -15.93 -14.29
CA ASN A 11 -22.40 -16.27 -13.59
C ASN A 11 -22.16 -16.78 -12.16
N SER A 12 -21.15 -17.63 -11.97
CA SER A 12 -20.77 -18.16 -10.65
C SER A 12 -20.37 -17.06 -9.67
N PHE A 13 -19.82 -15.94 -10.17
CA PHE A 13 -19.50 -14.79 -9.34
C PHE A 13 -20.76 -13.98 -8.99
N VAL A 14 -21.68 -13.78 -9.95
CA VAL A 14 -22.95 -13.09 -9.70
C VAL A 14 -23.78 -13.84 -8.66
N GLU A 15 -23.91 -15.16 -8.80
CA GLU A 15 -24.61 -16.02 -7.83
C GLU A 15 -23.99 -15.92 -6.43
N PHE A 16 -22.64 -15.89 -6.34
CA PHE A 16 -21.94 -15.68 -5.08
C PHE A 16 -22.27 -14.31 -4.46
N LEU A 17 -22.29 -13.24 -5.25
CA LEU A 17 -22.61 -11.91 -4.77
C LEU A 17 -24.06 -11.84 -4.24
N GLU A 18 -25.01 -12.35 -5.03
CA GLU A 18 -26.43 -12.39 -4.65
C GLU A 18 -26.65 -13.19 -3.35
N ALA A 19 -26.00 -14.36 -3.24
CA ALA A 19 -26.08 -15.20 -2.04
C ALA A 19 -25.51 -14.53 -0.78
N ASN A 20 -24.60 -13.55 -0.94
CA ASN A 20 -24.01 -12.80 0.16
C ASN A 20 -24.60 -11.39 0.33
N GLY A 21 -25.70 -11.06 -0.38
CA GLY A 21 -26.35 -9.75 -0.29
C GLY A 21 -25.51 -8.60 -0.85
N LEU A 22 -24.58 -8.88 -1.77
CA LEU A 22 -23.73 -7.91 -2.42
C LEU A 22 -24.34 -7.51 -3.75
N ASP A 23 -24.50 -6.21 -3.98
CA ASP A 23 -24.98 -5.69 -5.27
C ASP A 23 -23.90 -5.89 -6.36
N PRO A 24 -24.15 -6.67 -7.43
CA PRO A 24 -23.20 -6.86 -8.51
C PRO A 24 -22.83 -5.56 -9.25
N SER A 25 -23.65 -4.52 -9.17
CA SER A 25 -23.41 -3.24 -9.84
C SER A 25 -22.12 -2.56 -9.37
N ILE A 26 -21.66 -2.82 -8.13
CA ILE A 26 -20.41 -2.26 -7.57
C ILE A 26 -19.16 -2.68 -8.34
N TYR A 27 -19.20 -3.81 -9.05
CA TYR A 27 -18.11 -4.32 -9.89
C TYR A 27 -18.20 -3.84 -11.34
N THR A 28 -19.26 -3.12 -11.71
CA THR A 28 -19.40 -2.56 -13.06
C THR A 28 -19.12 -1.06 -13.11
N THR A 29 -19.08 -0.40 -11.96
CA THR A 29 -18.73 1.01 -11.81
C THR A 29 -17.22 1.26 -11.68
N ILE A 30 -16.36 0.31 -12.05
CA ILE A 30 -14.88 0.38 -11.92
C ILE A 30 -14.31 1.66 -12.52
N HIS A 31 -14.90 2.16 -13.63
CA HIS A 31 -14.46 3.40 -14.27
C HIS A 31 -14.65 4.67 -13.42
N SER A 32 -15.50 4.60 -12.39
CA SER A 32 -15.76 5.70 -11.46
C SER A 32 -15.06 5.51 -10.11
N THR A 33 -14.50 4.33 -9.83
CA THR A 33 -13.82 4.06 -8.57
C THR A 33 -12.58 4.96 -8.48
N PRO A 34 -12.47 5.79 -7.43
CA PRO A 34 -11.30 6.63 -7.27
C PRO A 34 -10.06 5.78 -7.04
N ARG A 35 -8.90 6.33 -7.42
CA ARG A 35 -7.61 5.82 -6.98
C ARG A 35 -7.21 6.53 -5.69
N TYR A 36 -6.31 5.90 -4.95
CA TYR A 36 -5.81 6.43 -3.69
C TYR A 36 -4.29 6.58 -3.74
N ILE A 37 -3.82 7.65 -3.14
CA ILE A 37 -2.42 7.89 -2.83
C ILE A 37 -2.27 8.16 -1.35
N ARG A 38 -1.06 7.95 -0.86
CA ARG A 38 -0.60 8.44 0.43
C ARG A 38 0.52 9.45 0.23
N LEU A 39 0.48 10.53 1.02
CA LEU A 39 1.61 11.45 1.18
C LEU A 39 2.54 10.89 2.27
N LYS A 40 3.85 10.93 2.02
CA LYS A 40 4.85 10.61 3.04
C LYS A 40 4.79 11.67 4.14
N PRO A 41 4.93 11.31 5.44
CA PRO A 41 4.93 12.29 6.53
C PRO A 41 5.86 13.47 6.25
N GLY A 42 5.36 14.69 6.43
CA GLY A 42 6.07 15.94 6.15
C GLY A 42 5.85 16.48 4.72
N SER A 43 5.28 15.69 3.81
CA SER A 43 4.99 16.14 2.43
C SER A 43 3.69 16.95 2.34
N GLU A 44 2.89 17.02 3.41
CA GLU A 44 1.64 17.78 3.46
C GLU A 44 1.86 19.29 3.24
N ALA A 45 3.03 19.82 3.64
CA ALA A 45 3.42 21.20 3.37
C ALA A 45 3.53 21.53 1.87
N HIS A 46 3.70 20.50 1.02
CA HIS A 46 3.85 20.63 -0.44
C HIS A 46 2.56 20.27 -1.19
N LEU A 47 1.41 20.13 -0.52
CA LEU A 47 0.18 19.64 -1.13
C LEU A 47 -0.22 20.44 -2.38
N GLU A 48 -0.16 21.78 -2.32
CA GLU A 48 -0.53 22.64 -3.45
C GLU A 48 0.40 22.45 -4.67
N GLU A 49 1.70 22.28 -4.43
CA GLU A 49 2.68 21.99 -5.48
C GLU A 49 2.40 20.62 -6.11
N ILE A 50 2.10 19.62 -5.29
CA ILE A 50 1.77 18.26 -5.73
C ILE A 50 0.52 18.28 -6.61
N GLU A 51 -0.54 18.97 -6.17
CA GLU A 51 -1.80 19.12 -6.93
C GLU A 51 -1.60 19.82 -8.28
N ALA A 52 -0.74 20.85 -8.30
CA ALA A 52 -0.37 21.54 -9.54
C ALA A 52 0.41 20.62 -10.50
N GLU A 53 1.36 19.82 -9.99
CA GLU A 53 2.14 18.88 -10.81
C GLU A 53 1.28 17.79 -11.45
N ILE A 54 0.27 17.28 -10.75
CA ILE A 54 -0.63 16.23 -11.27
C ILE A 54 -1.87 16.79 -11.98
N ASN A 55 -2.01 18.12 -12.03
CA ASN A 55 -3.17 18.83 -12.57
C ASN A 55 -4.51 18.31 -12.01
N CYS A 56 -4.56 18.07 -10.70
CA CYS A 56 -5.75 17.55 -10.03
C CYS A 56 -5.77 17.94 -8.56
N LYS A 57 -6.94 18.41 -8.09
CA LYS A 57 -7.19 18.58 -6.65
C LYS A 57 -7.38 17.23 -5.99
N LEU A 58 -6.68 17.03 -4.88
CA LEU A 58 -6.70 15.80 -4.10
C LEU A 58 -7.78 15.89 -3.03
N GLN A 59 -8.60 14.84 -2.91
CA GLN A 59 -9.68 14.79 -1.93
C GLN A 59 -9.23 13.97 -0.72
N LYS A 60 -9.07 14.60 0.44
CA LYS A 60 -8.61 13.93 1.67
C LYS A 60 -9.57 12.81 2.07
N VAL A 61 -9.04 11.64 2.40
CA VAL A 61 -9.82 10.53 2.97
C VAL A 61 -9.94 10.77 4.48
N GLY A 62 -11.06 11.33 4.92
CA GLY A 62 -11.21 11.86 6.29
C GLY A 62 -10.97 10.85 7.41
N TRP A 63 -11.27 9.57 7.18
CA TRP A 63 -11.08 8.48 8.15
C TRP A 63 -9.71 7.82 8.09
N LEU A 64 -8.85 8.20 7.13
CA LEU A 64 -7.55 7.57 6.91
C LEU A 64 -6.42 8.63 6.80
N PRO A 65 -5.64 8.84 7.88
CA PRO A 65 -4.60 9.87 7.91
C PRO A 65 -3.56 9.73 6.78
N GLY A 66 -3.22 10.85 6.14
CA GLY A 66 -2.24 10.91 5.05
C GLY A 66 -2.73 10.38 3.70
N PHE A 67 -3.97 9.88 3.60
CA PHE A 67 -4.54 9.38 2.35
C PHE A 67 -5.40 10.40 1.63
N TYR A 68 -5.31 10.36 0.30
CA TYR A 68 -6.05 11.21 -0.61
C TYR A 68 -6.57 10.38 -1.78
N SER A 69 -7.77 10.71 -2.22
CA SER A 69 -8.38 10.15 -3.42
C SER A 69 -8.22 11.08 -4.62
N LEU A 70 -8.14 10.48 -5.79
CA LEU A 70 -7.99 11.14 -7.08
C LEU A 70 -8.78 10.36 -8.15
N PRO A 71 -9.22 11.02 -9.23
CA PRO A 71 -9.87 10.35 -10.34
C PRO A 71 -8.99 9.25 -10.96
N PRO A 72 -9.57 8.16 -11.49
CA PRO A 72 -8.79 7.01 -11.96
C PRO A 72 -7.87 7.29 -13.15
N HIS A 73 -8.19 8.30 -13.96
CA HIS A 73 -7.41 8.70 -15.13
C HIS A 73 -6.18 9.56 -14.80
N VAL A 74 -6.08 10.10 -13.57
CA VAL A 74 -4.94 10.94 -13.17
C VAL A 74 -3.70 10.08 -12.96
N GLN A 75 -2.60 10.47 -13.60
CA GLN A 75 -1.33 9.75 -13.55
C GLN A 75 -0.32 10.47 -12.65
N ILE A 76 0.04 9.84 -11.53
CA ILE A 76 1.04 10.42 -10.62
C ILE A 76 2.48 10.09 -11.02
N ALA A 77 2.71 9.05 -11.82
CA ALA A 77 4.05 8.49 -12.08
C ALA A 77 5.02 9.49 -12.73
N ASN A 78 4.49 10.46 -13.47
CA ASN A 78 5.27 11.47 -14.17
C ASN A 78 5.59 12.70 -13.31
N SER A 79 4.88 12.90 -12.19
CA SER A 79 5.11 14.01 -11.25
C SER A 79 6.47 13.92 -10.59
N LYS A 80 7.03 15.08 -10.23
CA LYS A 80 8.27 15.17 -9.47
C LYS A 80 8.02 14.65 -8.05
N ALA A 81 6.87 14.97 -7.45
CA ALA A 81 6.45 14.44 -6.16
C ALA A 81 6.50 12.91 -6.08
N TYR A 82 6.02 12.20 -7.11
CA TYR A 82 6.12 10.74 -7.14
C TYR A 82 7.57 10.30 -7.31
N LYS A 83 8.34 10.91 -8.22
CA LYS A 83 9.74 10.52 -8.51
C LYS A 83 10.65 10.72 -7.29
N GLU A 84 10.43 11.78 -6.52
CA GLU A 84 11.16 12.12 -5.29
C GLU A 84 10.68 11.37 -4.04
N GLY A 85 9.67 10.51 -4.16
CA GLY A 85 9.19 9.71 -3.05
C GLY A 85 8.29 10.47 -2.05
N LYS A 86 7.72 11.60 -2.42
CA LYS A 86 6.78 12.38 -1.58
C LYS A 86 5.38 11.76 -1.54
N ILE A 87 4.99 11.08 -2.62
CA ILE A 87 3.69 10.41 -2.74
C ILE A 87 3.85 9.00 -3.30
N TYR A 88 2.93 8.11 -2.92
CA TYR A 88 2.83 6.78 -3.51
C TYR A 88 1.40 6.26 -3.60
N GLY A 89 1.15 5.44 -4.63
CA GLY A 89 -0.14 4.78 -4.81
C GLY A 89 -0.29 3.63 -3.82
N ILE A 90 -1.38 3.64 -3.06
CA ILE A 90 -1.78 2.57 -2.16
C ILE A 90 -3.30 2.67 -1.97
N ASP A 91 -3.98 1.54 -2.05
CA ASP A 91 -5.42 1.50 -1.86
C ASP A 91 -5.82 1.85 -0.41
N ALA A 92 -6.94 2.57 -0.23
CA ALA A 92 -7.41 2.96 1.10
C ALA A 92 -7.67 1.74 2.01
N ALA A 93 -8.18 0.63 1.48
CA ALA A 93 -8.37 -0.59 2.26
C ALA A 93 -7.03 -1.20 2.72
N SER A 94 -5.98 -1.06 1.92
CA SER A 94 -4.62 -1.46 2.34
C SER A 94 -4.09 -0.58 3.47
N GLY A 95 -4.36 0.73 3.42
CA GLY A 95 -4.04 1.65 4.52
C GLY A 95 -4.82 1.32 5.79
N ALA A 96 -6.11 1.06 5.67
CA ALA A 96 -6.98 0.65 6.78
C ALA A 96 -6.46 -0.62 7.47
N ALA A 97 -6.02 -1.61 6.69
CA ALA A 97 -5.45 -2.84 7.23
C ALA A 97 -4.19 -2.59 8.07
N VAL A 98 -3.32 -1.67 7.65
CA VAL A 98 -2.13 -1.31 8.45
C VAL A 98 -2.53 -0.51 9.69
N LEU A 99 -3.50 0.40 9.58
CA LEU A 99 -3.98 1.19 10.72
C LEU A 99 -4.58 0.28 11.81
N ALA A 100 -5.27 -0.78 11.40
CA ALA A 100 -5.86 -1.77 12.30
C ALA A 100 -4.82 -2.58 13.09
N LEU A 101 -3.56 -2.65 12.64
CA LEU A 101 -2.47 -3.28 13.40
C LEU A 101 -2.08 -2.47 14.64
N ASN A 102 -2.48 -1.20 14.73
CA ASN A 102 -2.21 -0.31 15.86
C ASN A 102 -0.71 -0.27 16.26
N ILE A 103 0.14 -0.12 15.24
CA ILE A 103 1.61 -0.10 15.38
C ILE A 103 2.04 1.09 16.22
N SER A 104 2.91 0.82 17.19
CA SER A 104 3.58 1.82 18.03
C SER A 104 5.05 1.96 17.64
N VAL A 105 5.63 3.14 17.89
CA VAL A 105 7.06 3.37 17.73
C VAL A 105 7.85 2.36 18.58
N GLY A 106 8.84 1.71 17.98
CA GLY A 106 9.60 0.64 18.64
C GLY A 106 9.10 -0.78 18.38
N ASP A 107 7.91 -0.96 17.78
CA ASP A 107 7.40 -2.30 17.45
C ASP A 107 8.26 -3.01 16.40
N HIS A 108 8.25 -4.34 16.47
CA HIS A 108 8.83 -5.19 15.44
C HIS A 108 7.73 -5.88 14.65
N VAL A 109 7.53 -5.45 13.41
CA VAL A 109 6.37 -5.84 12.60
C VAL A 109 6.78 -6.85 11.52
N LEU A 110 5.98 -7.91 11.36
CA LEU A 110 6.13 -8.92 10.31
C LEU A 110 5.00 -8.76 9.27
N ASP A 111 5.38 -8.53 8.02
CA ASP A 111 4.50 -8.61 6.86
C ASP A 111 4.83 -9.88 6.07
N LEU A 112 3.98 -10.90 6.23
CA LEU A 112 4.24 -12.25 5.72
C LEU A 112 4.06 -12.40 4.20
N CYS A 113 3.40 -11.41 3.56
CA CYS A 113 3.10 -11.37 2.13
C CYS A 113 3.40 -9.97 1.57
N ALA A 114 4.62 -9.51 1.77
CA ALA A 114 5.00 -8.12 1.71
C ALA A 114 5.00 -7.52 0.30
N ALA A 115 5.24 -8.31 -0.75
CA ALA A 115 5.41 -7.74 -2.08
C ALA A 115 4.06 -7.28 -2.67
N PRO A 116 4.01 -6.13 -3.39
CA PRO A 116 5.13 -5.33 -3.88
C PRO A 116 5.65 -4.24 -2.92
N GLY A 117 5.21 -4.19 -1.67
CA GLY A 117 5.85 -3.36 -0.63
C GLY A 117 5.10 -2.13 -0.13
N ALA A 118 3.93 -1.81 -0.67
CA ALA A 118 3.23 -0.56 -0.30
C ALA A 118 2.80 -0.52 1.18
N LYS A 119 2.29 -1.64 1.72
CA LYS A 119 1.96 -1.76 3.16
C LYS A 119 3.22 -1.72 4.00
N LEU A 120 4.28 -2.38 3.56
CA LEU A 120 5.59 -2.37 4.20
C LEU A 120 6.16 -0.95 4.33
N CYS A 121 6.05 -0.12 3.29
CA CYS A 121 6.41 1.29 3.34
C CYS A 121 5.57 2.05 4.38
N LEU A 122 4.25 1.83 4.41
CA LEU A 122 3.37 2.46 5.39
C LEU A 122 3.72 2.05 6.83
N ILE A 123 3.98 0.76 7.06
CA ILE A 123 4.43 0.24 8.37
C ILE A 123 5.76 0.92 8.76
N SER A 124 6.72 0.99 7.84
CA SER A 124 8.03 1.61 8.08
C SER A 124 7.91 3.10 8.41
N ASP A 125 7.02 3.84 7.74
CA ASP A 125 6.73 5.24 8.06
C ASP A 125 6.13 5.41 9.47
N LEU A 126 5.35 4.44 9.97
CA LEU A 126 4.69 4.51 11.29
C LEU A 126 5.63 4.17 12.46
N LEU A 127 6.63 3.34 12.22
CA LEU A 127 7.67 3.02 13.20
C LEU A 127 8.64 4.18 13.46
N ASP A 128 8.67 5.15 12.53
CA ASP A 128 9.59 6.28 12.54
C ASP A 128 11.05 5.84 12.76
N ASP A 129 11.71 6.25 13.84
CA ASP A 129 13.13 6.04 14.09
C ASP A 129 13.47 4.78 14.92
N SER A 130 12.46 4.06 15.42
CA SER A 130 12.62 2.91 16.35
C SER A 130 11.80 1.70 15.94
N GLY A 131 12.31 0.49 16.20
CA GLY A 131 11.68 -0.77 15.81
C GLY A 131 12.19 -1.32 14.47
N SER A 132 11.50 -2.33 13.91
CA SER A 132 11.92 -2.94 12.64
C SER A 132 10.78 -3.52 11.85
N VAL A 133 10.92 -3.57 10.53
CA VAL A 133 9.99 -4.29 9.65
C VAL A 133 10.67 -5.52 9.04
N THR A 134 9.99 -6.66 9.08
CA THR A 134 10.38 -7.87 8.35
C THR A 134 9.34 -8.17 7.30
N GLY A 135 9.71 -8.10 6.02
CA GLY A 135 8.86 -8.46 4.90
C GLY A 135 9.23 -9.84 4.35
N VAL A 136 8.25 -10.68 4.11
CA VAL A 136 8.40 -12.02 3.52
C VAL A 136 7.54 -12.12 2.28
N ASP A 137 8.05 -12.73 1.21
CA ASP A 137 7.21 -13.10 0.06
C ASP A 137 7.84 -14.30 -0.66
N VAL A 138 7.02 -15.24 -1.11
CA VAL A 138 7.50 -16.43 -1.83
C VAL A 138 8.07 -16.08 -3.21
N ALA A 139 7.59 -14.99 -3.82
CA ALA A 139 7.95 -14.60 -5.17
C ALA A 139 9.12 -13.60 -5.18
N ARG A 140 10.33 -14.13 -5.42
CA ARG A 140 11.58 -13.34 -5.51
C ARG A 140 11.48 -12.08 -6.37
N HIS A 141 10.86 -12.18 -7.56
CA HIS A 141 10.75 -11.04 -8.48
C HIS A 141 9.83 -9.93 -7.94
N ARG A 142 8.76 -10.29 -7.23
CA ARG A 142 7.88 -9.31 -6.57
C ARG A 142 8.60 -8.66 -5.39
N LEU A 143 9.38 -9.43 -4.63
CA LEU A 143 10.18 -8.92 -3.53
C LEU A 143 11.30 -7.96 -4.01
N ALA A 144 11.86 -8.16 -5.21
CA ALA A 144 12.77 -7.21 -5.81
C ALA A 144 12.10 -5.84 -6.08
N ALA A 145 10.84 -5.83 -6.53
CA ALA A 145 10.06 -4.59 -6.68
C ALA A 145 9.80 -3.92 -5.31
N CYS A 146 9.55 -4.71 -4.26
CA CYS A 146 9.46 -4.22 -2.89
C CYS A 146 10.73 -3.51 -2.44
N ARG A 147 11.91 -4.10 -2.72
CA ARG A 147 13.20 -3.47 -2.42
C ARG A 147 13.36 -2.12 -3.13
N THR A 148 13.04 -2.05 -4.42
CA THR A 148 13.07 -0.79 -5.17
C THR A 148 12.11 0.25 -4.58
N MET A 149 10.94 -0.18 -4.12
CA MET A 149 9.97 0.69 -3.46
C MET A 149 10.54 1.27 -2.16
N LEU A 150 11.08 0.44 -1.27
CA LEU A 150 11.71 0.88 -0.02
C LEU A 150 12.88 1.85 -0.25
N GLN A 151 13.73 1.57 -1.24
CA GLN A 151 14.84 2.45 -1.62
C GLN A 151 14.34 3.80 -2.11
N LYS A 152 13.35 3.80 -3.01
CA LYS A 152 12.75 5.03 -3.55
C LYS A 152 12.19 5.94 -2.45
N TYR A 153 11.58 5.36 -1.42
CA TYR A 153 10.99 6.13 -0.31
C TYR A 153 11.95 6.32 0.87
N ALA A 154 13.21 5.88 0.77
CA ALA A 154 14.21 5.94 1.84
C ALA A 154 13.73 5.28 3.16
N LEU A 155 13.18 4.06 3.04
CA LEU A 155 12.61 3.27 4.15
C LEU A 155 13.30 1.92 4.34
N GLY A 156 14.49 1.74 3.73
CA GLY A 156 15.20 0.46 3.69
C GLY A 156 15.98 0.12 4.95
N ASP A 157 16.45 1.10 5.71
CA ASP A 157 17.48 0.90 6.75
C ASP A 157 17.06 -0.03 7.89
N ARG A 158 15.75 -0.05 8.22
CA ARG A 158 15.16 -0.90 9.27
C ARG A 158 14.27 -2.01 8.71
N CYS A 159 14.39 -2.30 7.41
CA CYS A 159 13.58 -3.30 6.74
C CYS A 159 14.42 -4.50 6.31
N ARG A 160 14.02 -5.71 6.72
CA ARG A 160 14.62 -6.98 6.26
C ARG A 160 13.65 -7.69 5.33
N LEU A 161 14.14 -8.19 4.20
CA LEU A 161 13.32 -8.89 3.22
C LEU A 161 13.76 -10.35 3.09
N PHE A 162 12.80 -11.28 3.11
CA PHE A 162 13.06 -12.71 2.98
C PHE A 162 12.24 -13.30 1.82
N VAL A 163 12.92 -14.07 0.96
CA VAL A 163 12.22 -14.94 0.01
C VAL A 163 11.96 -16.28 0.70
N ALA A 164 10.75 -16.51 1.16
CA ALA A 164 10.39 -17.72 1.90
C ALA A 164 8.89 -18.06 1.79
N ASP A 165 8.55 -19.30 2.13
CA ASP A 165 7.17 -19.74 2.32
C ASP A 165 6.66 -19.25 3.69
N GLY A 166 5.62 -18.42 3.66
CA GLY A 166 5.02 -17.86 4.87
C GLY A 166 4.45 -18.90 5.84
N THR A 167 4.13 -20.10 5.38
CA THR A 167 3.62 -21.19 6.24
C THR A 167 4.69 -21.82 7.13
N THR A 168 5.96 -21.64 6.79
CA THR A 168 7.12 -22.22 7.51
C THR A 168 8.12 -21.18 8.00
N PHE A 169 7.91 -19.90 7.65
CA PHE A 169 8.82 -18.82 8.02
C PHE A 169 8.89 -18.63 9.53
N SER A 170 10.10 -18.72 10.07
CA SER A 170 10.37 -18.55 11.50
C SER A 170 11.73 -17.90 11.70
N VAL A 171 11.74 -16.58 11.83
CA VAL A 171 12.94 -15.78 12.13
C VAL A 171 12.61 -14.80 13.25
N ILE A 172 13.53 -14.63 14.19
CA ILE A 172 13.37 -13.72 15.33
C ILE A 172 13.44 -12.25 14.82
N PRO A 173 12.69 -11.33 15.45
CA PRO A 173 12.83 -9.89 15.21
C PRO A 173 14.29 -9.39 15.24
N ALA A 174 14.56 -8.31 14.52
CA ALA A 174 15.88 -7.68 14.59
C ALA A 174 16.12 -7.15 16.01
N ARG A 175 17.32 -7.38 16.56
CA ARG A 175 17.72 -6.74 17.82
C ARG A 175 18.09 -5.29 17.54
N ASP A 176 17.76 -4.39 18.48
CA ASP A 176 18.16 -2.99 18.38
C ASP A 176 19.70 -2.87 18.32
N ARG A 177 20.18 -2.32 17.19
CA ARG A 177 21.57 -1.98 16.82
C ARG A 177 22.64 -3.08 16.90
N SER A 178 23.04 -3.59 15.73
CA SER A 178 24.44 -3.58 15.22
C SER A 178 24.58 -4.34 13.91
N ASP A 179 23.63 -5.22 13.60
CA ASP A 179 23.78 -6.16 12.49
C ASP A 179 22.92 -5.69 11.33
N SER A 180 23.35 -4.60 10.68
CA SER A 180 23.06 -4.36 9.27
C SER A 180 23.76 -5.44 8.44
N ILE A 181 23.29 -6.66 8.59
CA ILE A 181 23.61 -7.75 7.70
C ILE A 181 22.63 -7.61 6.54
N SER A 182 23.11 -6.96 5.48
CA SER A 182 22.64 -7.25 4.12
C SER A 182 22.94 -8.72 3.83
N LEU A 183 22.04 -9.61 4.25
CA LEU A 183 21.96 -10.94 3.66
C LEU A 183 21.07 -10.80 2.42
N PHE A 184 21.69 -11.08 1.28
CA PHE A 184 21.21 -11.12 -0.11
C PHE A 184 21.39 -9.85 -0.96
#